data_AF-A0A3D9CCS6-F1
#
_entry.id   AF-A0A3D9CCS6-F1
#
_cell.length_a   1.000
_cell.length_b   1.000
_cell.length_c   1.000
_cell.angle_alpha   90.00
_cell.angle_beta   90.00
_cell.angle_gamma   90.00
#
_symmetry.space_group_name_H-M   'P 1'
#
loop_
_entity.id
_entity.type
_entity.pdbx_description
1 polymer ?
#
loop_
_entity_poly.entity_id
_entity_poly.type
_entity_poly.pdbx_seq_one_letter_code
_entity_poly.pdbx_strand_id
1 'polypeptide(L)'
;MSRRIYFEITEETDWTQKINPDLGSIATLIFFANNLNPVMGEKMMNSTLSEYSYRVEKDLPRGNYTIDNSSAHYGPDHMEELIHFIDGQLIPSLQNSLQHKDIVTDIYGGVRNFLNLYYDGPVYLGYIGIDESNSIEGYTGYIPNLMQKTLELKNFYQRVKILNKTYEVFIE
;
A
#
# COMPACT_ATOMS: atom_id res chain seq x y z
N MET A 1 13.23 11.62 8.76
CA MET A 1 13.41 10.21 8.38
C MET A 1 12.10 9.79 7.73
N SER A 2 12.09 9.17 6.55
CA SER A 2 10.83 8.76 5.92
C SER A 2 10.23 7.57 6.69
N ARG A 3 8.96 7.68 7.05
CA ARG A 3 8.20 6.62 7.74
C ARG A 3 8.02 5.41 6.83
N ARG A 4 7.91 4.23 7.43
CA ARG A 4 7.71 2.96 6.72
C ARG A 4 6.47 2.26 7.25
N ILE A 5 5.85 1.49 6.37
CA ILE A 5 4.80 0.55 6.74
C ILE A 5 5.38 -0.85 6.71
N TYR A 6 5.11 -1.63 7.76
CA TYR A 6 5.59 -3.00 7.89
C TYR A 6 4.46 -3.98 7.62
N PHE A 7 4.78 -5.06 6.93
CA PHE A 7 3.90 -6.20 6.76
C PHE A 7 4.63 -7.47 7.19
N GLU A 8 4.03 -8.19 8.14
CA GLU A 8 4.61 -9.37 8.75
C GLU A 8 3.57 -10.48 8.89
N ILE A 9 3.84 -11.66 8.34
CA ILE A 9 2.95 -12.82 8.55
C ILE A 9 2.97 -13.18 10.03
N THR A 10 1.80 -13.41 10.63
CA THR A 10 1.69 -13.73 12.06
C THR A 10 2.53 -14.98 12.39
N GLU A 11 3.36 -14.87 13.43
CA GLU A 11 4.33 -15.89 13.89
C GLU A 11 5.51 -16.18 12.93
N GLU A 12 5.73 -15.37 11.89
CA GLU A 12 6.90 -15.49 11.03
C GLU A 12 8.17 -15.04 11.77
N THR A 13 9.14 -15.94 11.89
CA THR A 13 10.41 -15.65 12.58
C THR A 13 11.54 -15.26 11.62
N ASP A 14 11.37 -15.50 10.32
CA ASP A 14 12.35 -15.10 9.31
C ASP A 14 12.19 -13.62 8.94
N TRP A 15 13.10 -12.78 9.44
CA TRP A 15 13.10 -11.34 9.17
C TRP A 15 13.27 -10.97 7.70
N THR A 16 13.80 -11.88 6.87
CA THR A 16 13.95 -11.64 5.42
C THR A 16 12.61 -11.72 4.66
N GLN A 17 11.58 -12.25 5.33
CA GLN A 17 10.25 -12.45 4.77
C GLN A 17 9.29 -11.28 5.03
N LYS A 18 9.72 -10.31 5.84
CA LYS A 18 8.99 -9.08 6.12
C LYS A 18 9.20 -8.09 4.99
N ILE A 19 8.17 -7.34 4.63
CA ILE A 19 8.31 -6.22 3.69
C ILE A 19 8.04 -4.92 4.43
N ASN A 20 8.86 -3.91 4.16
CA ASN A 20 8.78 -2.61 4.83
C ASN A 20 8.95 -1.43 3.86
N PRO A 21 8.04 -1.28 2.88
CA PRO A 21 8.10 -0.18 1.94
C PRO A 21 7.91 1.18 2.64
N ASP A 22 8.49 2.23 2.07
CA ASP A 22 8.27 3.60 2.55
C ASP A 22 6.85 4.07 2.24
N LEU A 23 6.33 4.97 3.09
CA LEU A 23 4.97 5.48 2.92
C LEU A 23 4.76 6.21 1.59
N GLY A 24 5.76 6.93 1.09
CA GLY A 24 5.66 7.64 -0.18
C GLY A 24 5.40 6.68 -1.33
N SER A 25 6.23 5.64 -1.48
CA SER A 25 6.08 4.64 -2.54
C SER A 25 4.75 3.91 -2.44
N ILE A 26 4.31 3.52 -1.24
CA ILE A 26 3.02 2.85 -1.06
C ILE A 26 1.84 3.76 -1.40
N ALA A 27 1.87 5.01 -0.95
CA ALA A 27 0.83 5.96 -1.30
C ALA A 27 0.78 6.24 -2.80
N THR A 28 1.95 6.37 -3.45
CA THR A 28 2.03 6.55 -4.90
C THR A 28 1.45 5.34 -5.63
N LEU A 29 1.79 4.13 -5.17
CA LEU A 29 1.27 2.88 -5.71
C LEU A 29 -0.24 2.75 -5.55
N ILE A 30 -0.78 3.04 -4.36
CA ILE A 30 -2.21 3.02 -4.07
C ILE A 30 -2.95 4.08 -4.90
N PHE A 31 -2.39 5.29 -5.02
CA PHE A 31 -3.00 6.35 -5.83
C PHE A 31 -3.01 5.98 -7.32
N PHE A 32 -1.93 5.40 -7.82
CA PHE A 32 -1.88 4.87 -9.18
C PHE A 32 -2.89 3.74 -9.39
N ALA A 33 -2.96 2.78 -8.46
CA ALA A 33 -3.94 1.70 -8.48
C ALA A 33 -5.38 2.22 -8.46
N ASN A 34 -5.67 3.24 -7.66
CA ASN A 34 -6.96 3.91 -7.59
C ASN A 34 -7.37 4.53 -8.93
N ASN A 35 -6.43 5.19 -9.63
CA ASN A 35 -6.68 5.77 -10.95
C ASN A 35 -6.95 4.70 -12.02
N LEU A 36 -6.41 3.48 -11.87
CA LEU A 36 -6.70 2.35 -12.75
C LEU A 36 -8.06 1.72 -12.43
N ASN A 37 -8.33 1.48 -11.14
CA ASN A 37 -9.52 0.83 -10.65
C ASN A 37 -9.81 1.28 -9.21
N PRO A 38 -10.78 2.19 -9.00
CA PRO A 38 -11.04 2.76 -7.68
C PRO A 38 -11.40 1.72 -6.61
N VAL A 39 -12.15 0.68 -6.98
CA VAL A 39 -12.55 -0.39 -6.05
C VAL A 39 -11.33 -1.17 -5.57
N MET A 40 -10.42 -1.50 -6.48
CA MET A 40 -9.18 -2.20 -6.12
C MET A 40 -8.17 -1.28 -5.42
N GLY A 41 -8.16 0.02 -5.75
CA GLY A 41 -7.38 1.03 -5.03
C GLY A 41 -7.80 1.15 -3.57
N GLU A 42 -9.11 1.21 -3.30
CA GLU A 42 -9.64 1.18 -1.93
C GLU A 42 -9.29 -0.13 -1.22
N LYS A 43 -9.45 -1.27 -1.91
CA LYS A 43 -9.10 -2.57 -1.33
C LYS A 43 -7.62 -2.66 -0.98
N MET A 44 -6.76 -2.14 -1.85
CA MET A 44 -5.31 -2.09 -1.62
C MET A 44 -4.98 -1.18 -0.43
N MET A 45 -5.62 -0.01 -0.31
CA MET A 45 -5.53 0.86 0.86
C MET A 45 -5.98 0.15 2.15
N ASN A 46 -7.12 -0.53 2.16
CA ASN A 46 -7.61 -1.22 3.36
C ASN A 46 -6.69 -2.38 3.79
N SER A 47 -5.98 -3.00 2.84
CA SER A 47 -5.00 -4.05 3.16
C SER A 47 -3.77 -3.54 3.92
N THR A 48 -3.55 -2.22 3.92
CA THR A 48 -2.47 -1.56 4.65
C THR A 48 -2.90 -1.03 6.01
N LEU A 49 -4.09 -1.41 6.48
CA LEU A 49 -4.61 -1.01 7.79
C LEU A 49 -4.68 -2.22 8.72
N SER A 50 -4.33 -1.99 9.98
CA SER A 50 -4.76 -2.90 11.04
C SER A 50 -6.28 -2.82 11.23
N GLU A 51 -6.85 -3.84 11.85
CA GLU A 51 -8.28 -3.88 12.15
C GLU A 51 -8.72 -2.69 13.02
N TYR A 52 -7.88 -2.29 13.99
CA TYR A 52 -8.12 -1.08 14.77
C TYR A 52 -8.18 0.17 13.90
N SER A 53 -7.15 0.40 13.08
CA SER A 53 -7.07 1.59 12.23
C SER A 53 -8.22 1.63 11.23
N TYR A 54 -8.53 0.50 10.58
CA TYR A 54 -9.66 0.40 9.67
C TYR A 54 -10.99 0.82 10.34
N ARG A 55 -11.24 0.35 11.58
CA ARG A 55 -12.46 0.72 12.31
C ARG A 55 -12.50 2.19 12.69
N VAL A 56 -11.36 2.78 13.07
CA VAL A 56 -11.28 4.22 13.36
C VAL A 56 -11.61 5.03 12.10
N GLU A 57 -10.98 4.71 10.97
CA GLU A 57 -11.13 5.47 9.74
C GLU A 57 -12.51 5.33 9.08
N LYS A 58 -13.18 4.19 9.29
CA LYS A 58 -14.54 3.92 8.79
C LYS A 58 -15.65 4.25 9.80
N ASP A 59 -15.32 4.86 10.94
CA ASP A 59 -16.26 5.16 12.04
C ASP A 59 -17.10 3.93 12.46
N LEU A 60 -16.43 2.79 12.60
CA LEU A 60 -17.05 1.52 13.00
C LEU A 60 -16.83 1.24 14.50
N PRO A 61 -17.75 0.49 15.15
CA PRO A 61 -17.56 0.08 16.55
C PRO A 61 -16.24 -0.69 16.74
N ARG A 62 -15.41 -0.27 17.69
CA ARG A 62 -14.06 -0.83 17.91
C ARG A 62 -14.06 -2.18 18.62
N GLY A 63 -15.09 -2.49 19.40
CA GLY A 63 -15.13 -3.69 20.24
C GLY A 63 -13.91 -3.75 21.17
N ASN A 64 -13.15 -4.85 21.08
CA ASN A 64 -11.95 -5.08 21.89
C ASN A 64 -10.64 -4.65 21.21
N TYR A 65 -10.69 -4.07 20.00
CA TYR A 65 -9.50 -3.63 19.29
C TYR A 65 -8.97 -2.31 19.86
N THR A 66 -7.68 -2.28 20.17
CA THR A 66 -6.95 -1.10 20.67
C THR A 66 -5.89 -0.65 19.66
N ILE A 67 -5.28 0.51 19.90
CA ILE A 67 -4.21 1.04 19.05
C ILE A 67 -3.00 0.10 18.93
N ASP A 68 -2.79 -0.77 19.92
CA ASP A 68 -1.72 -1.77 19.92
C ASP A 68 -2.04 -3.01 19.07
N ASN A 69 -3.26 -3.08 18.50
CA ASN A 69 -3.61 -4.17 17.59
C ASN A 69 -3.03 -3.91 16.20
N SER A 70 -1.95 -4.62 15.89
CA SER A 70 -1.34 -4.62 14.56
C SER A 70 -1.97 -5.63 13.61
N SER A 71 -2.91 -6.48 14.04
CA SER A 71 -3.52 -7.48 13.15
C SER A 71 -4.19 -6.80 11.96
N ALA A 72 -3.83 -7.22 10.74
CA ALA A 72 -4.37 -6.65 9.51
C ALA A 72 -5.89 -6.81 9.44
N HIS A 73 -6.58 -5.81 8.87
CA HIS A 73 -8.01 -5.90 8.60
C HIS A 73 -8.33 -7.05 7.62
N TYR A 74 -7.51 -7.22 6.58
CA TYR A 74 -7.67 -8.28 5.61
C TYR A 74 -6.86 -9.53 5.97
N GLY A 75 -7.53 -10.69 5.83
CA GLY A 75 -6.92 -12.01 5.95
C GLY A 75 -6.74 -12.73 4.59
N PRO A 76 -6.34 -14.01 4.61
CA PRO A 76 -6.06 -14.82 3.40
C PRO A 76 -7.15 -14.78 2.33
N ASP A 77 -8.42 -14.83 2.72
CA ASP A 77 -9.56 -14.87 1.80
C ASP A 77 -9.72 -13.60 0.94
N HIS A 78 -9.09 -12.50 1.35
CA HIS A 78 -9.16 -11.22 0.64
C HIS A 78 -8.04 -11.02 -0.38
N MET A 79 -7.00 -11.88 -0.34
CA MET A 79 -5.78 -11.70 -1.11
C MET A 79 -5.95 -12.02 -2.59
N GLU A 80 -6.87 -12.93 -2.95
CA GLU A 80 -6.99 -13.40 -4.34
C GLU A 80 -7.30 -12.28 -5.32
N GLU A 81 -8.28 -11.43 -4.99
CA GLU A 81 -8.66 -10.31 -5.84
C GLU A 81 -7.53 -9.29 -5.97
N LEU A 82 -6.79 -9.03 -4.89
CA LEU A 82 -5.63 -8.13 -4.92
C LEU A 82 -4.51 -8.70 -5.79
N ILE A 83 -4.20 -9.99 -5.66
CA ILE A 83 -3.19 -10.67 -6.49
C ILE A 83 -3.59 -10.61 -7.97
N HIS A 84 -4.85 -10.94 -8.30
CA HIS A 84 -5.36 -10.88 -9.66
C HIS A 84 -5.37 -9.46 -10.23
N PHE A 85 -5.73 -8.45 -9.44
CA PHE A 85 -5.65 -7.05 -9.86
C PHE A 85 -4.20 -6.65 -10.12
N ILE A 86 -3.27 -7.03 -9.24
CA ILE A 86 -1.86 -6.72 -9.39
C ILE A 86 -1.29 -7.33 -10.68
N ASP A 87 -1.53 -8.62 -10.91
CA ASP A 87 -1.03 -9.33 -12.10
C ASP A 87 -1.73 -8.89 -13.39
N GLY A 88 -3.05 -8.68 -13.34
CA GLY A 88 -3.87 -8.42 -14.53
C GLY A 88 -3.94 -6.96 -14.96
N GLN A 89 -3.71 -6.00 -14.05
CA GLN A 89 -3.88 -4.58 -14.33
C GLN A 89 -2.70 -3.74 -13.86
N LEU A 90 -2.29 -3.85 -12.60
CA LEU A 90 -1.29 -2.93 -12.03
C LEU A 90 0.10 -3.12 -12.65
N ILE A 91 0.61 -4.35 -12.67
CA ILE A 91 1.93 -4.66 -13.28
C ILE A 91 1.92 -4.30 -14.78
N PRO A 92 0.96 -4.74 -15.60
CA PRO A 92 0.90 -4.33 -17.00
C PRO A 92 0.87 -2.81 -17.20
N SER A 93 0.09 -2.07 -16.41
CA SER A 93 0.03 -0.61 -16.49
C SER A 93 1.36 0.04 -16.15
N LEU A 94 2.06 -0.43 -15.10
CA LEU A 94 3.38 0.08 -14.74
C LEU A 94 4.45 -0.28 -15.79
N GLN A 95 4.36 -1.44 -16.44
CA GLN A 95 5.28 -1.85 -17.51
C GLN A 95 5.07 -1.06 -18.81
N ASN A 96 3.81 -0.76 -19.14
CA ASN A 96 3.44 0.05 -20.30
C ASN A 96 3.70 1.55 -20.07
N SER A 97 3.74 1.98 -18.81
CA SER A 97 4.24 3.31 -18.44
C SER A 97 5.72 3.38 -18.81
N LEU A 98 6.13 4.45 -19.49
CA LEU A 98 7.49 4.60 -20.05
C LEU A 98 8.57 4.22 -19.03
N GLN A 99 9.22 3.07 -19.23
CA GLN A 99 10.26 2.55 -18.34
C GLN A 99 11.30 3.65 -18.10
N HIS A 100 11.71 3.85 -16.85
CA HIS A 100 12.63 4.91 -16.37
C HIS A 100 12.03 6.30 -16.13
N LYS A 101 10.70 6.44 -16.10
CA LYS A 101 10.04 7.66 -15.59
C LYS A 101 9.83 7.63 -14.08
N ASP A 102 9.66 8.82 -13.51
CA ASP A 102 9.12 9.02 -12.19
C ASP A 102 7.68 9.53 -12.30
N ILE A 103 6.72 8.74 -11.81
CA ILE A 103 5.29 9.06 -11.91
C ILE A 103 4.95 10.33 -11.11
N VAL A 104 5.59 10.56 -9.96
CA VAL A 104 5.31 11.72 -9.12
C VAL A 104 5.72 13.00 -9.86
N THR A 105 6.87 13.00 -10.53
CA THR A 105 7.37 14.19 -11.23
C THR A 105 6.80 14.31 -12.64
N ASP A 106 6.87 13.24 -13.43
CA ASP A 106 6.59 13.26 -14.87
C ASP A 106 5.10 13.17 -15.18
N ILE A 107 4.29 12.63 -14.27
CA ILE A 107 2.84 12.44 -14.47
C ILE A 107 2.05 13.34 -13.52
N TYR A 108 2.43 13.39 -12.25
CA TYR A 108 1.74 14.19 -11.24
C TYR A 108 2.32 15.59 -11.03
N GLY A 109 3.34 16.00 -11.79
CA GLY A 109 3.83 17.39 -11.77
C GLY A 109 4.61 17.78 -10.51
N GLY A 110 5.21 16.80 -9.83
CA GLY A 110 6.07 16.99 -8.65
C GLY A 110 5.38 16.64 -7.33
N VAL A 111 6.19 16.51 -6.28
CA VAL A 111 5.76 16.03 -4.95
C VAL A 111 4.58 16.81 -4.39
N ARG A 112 4.64 18.15 -4.41
CA ARG A 112 3.57 18.99 -3.87
C ARG A 112 2.25 18.81 -4.61
N ASN A 113 2.29 18.70 -5.94
CA ASN A 113 1.09 18.51 -6.73
C ASN A 113 0.53 17.09 -6.56
N PHE A 114 1.39 16.07 -6.48
CA PHE A 114 0.99 14.72 -6.10
C PHE A 114 0.26 14.70 -4.75
N LEU A 115 0.80 15.33 -3.71
CA LEU A 115 0.15 15.38 -2.39
C LEU A 115 -1.21 16.06 -2.44
N ASN A 116 -1.33 17.17 -3.17
CA ASN A 116 -2.63 17.82 -3.38
C ASN A 116 -3.62 16.86 -4.05
N LEU A 117 -3.23 16.23 -5.16
CA LEU A 117 -4.08 15.27 -5.88
C LEU A 117 -4.47 14.06 -5.02
N TYR A 118 -3.55 13.61 -4.16
CA TYR A 118 -3.78 12.50 -3.23
C TYR A 118 -4.84 12.85 -2.19
N TYR A 119 -4.74 14.04 -1.58
CA TYR A 119 -5.67 14.51 -0.54
C TYR A 119 -6.98 15.08 -1.08
N ASP A 120 -6.99 15.57 -2.32
CA ASP A 120 -8.21 15.98 -3.05
C ASP A 120 -8.97 14.78 -3.64
N GLY A 121 -8.37 13.58 -3.61
CA GLY A 121 -8.98 12.34 -4.06
C GLY A 121 -10.02 11.75 -3.09
N PRO A 122 -10.39 10.47 -3.26
CA PRO A 122 -11.26 9.79 -2.32
C PRO A 122 -10.74 9.84 -0.88
N VAL A 123 -11.65 10.06 0.08
CA VAL A 123 -11.33 10.26 1.51
C VAL A 123 -10.41 9.17 2.08
N TYR A 124 -10.59 7.92 1.65
CA TYR A 124 -9.78 6.79 2.17
C TYR A 124 -8.29 6.90 1.86
N LEU A 125 -7.88 7.67 0.86
CA LEU A 125 -6.46 7.89 0.60
C LEU A 125 -5.80 8.59 1.79
N GLY A 126 -6.51 9.49 2.47
CA GLY A 126 -6.01 10.22 3.63
C GLY A 126 -5.63 9.34 4.84
N TYR A 127 -6.08 8.08 4.88
CA TYR A 127 -5.91 7.19 6.05
C TYR A 127 -4.46 6.79 6.34
N ILE A 128 -3.56 6.75 5.35
CA ILE A 128 -2.11 6.53 5.59
C ILE A 128 -1.42 7.80 6.12
N GLY A 129 -2.00 8.98 5.85
CA GLY A 129 -1.48 10.27 6.30
C GLY A 129 -0.04 10.53 5.86
N ILE A 130 0.20 10.82 4.59
CA ILE A 130 1.52 11.13 4.02
C ILE A 130 1.86 12.63 4.06
N ASP A 131 3.14 12.97 4.19
CA ASP A 131 3.63 14.34 4.08
C ASP A 131 4.83 14.44 3.11
N GLU A 132 5.29 15.65 2.82
CA GLU A 132 6.43 15.90 1.92
C GLU A 132 7.70 15.16 2.35
N SER A 133 7.90 14.94 3.66
CA SER A 133 9.08 14.21 4.17
C SER A 133 9.02 12.70 3.87
N ASN A 134 7.84 12.19 3.49
CA ASN A 134 7.65 10.79 3.08
C ASN A 134 7.82 10.60 1.58
N SER A 135 7.76 11.67 0.78
CA SER A 135 7.84 11.63 -0.68
C SER A 135 9.21 12.12 -1.15
N ILE A 136 10.12 11.18 -1.41
CA ILE A 136 11.47 11.49 -1.93
C ILE A 136 11.45 11.29 -3.45
N GLU A 137 11.58 12.40 -4.18
CA GLU A 137 11.62 12.44 -5.64
C GLU A 137 12.67 11.45 -6.21
N GLY A 138 12.32 10.68 -7.25
CA GLY A 138 13.18 9.66 -7.85
C GLY A 138 13.26 8.35 -7.06
N TYR A 139 12.85 8.32 -5.79
CA TYR A 139 12.68 7.07 -5.04
C TYR A 139 11.23 6.61 -5.07
N THR A 140 10.34 7.51 -4.65
CA THR A 140 8.91 7.27 -4.45
C THR A 140 8.14 7.07 -5.76
N GLY A 141 8.40 7.87 -6.80
CA GLY A 141 7.66 7.81 -8.05
C GLY A 141 8.34 7.00 -9.16
N TYR A 142 9.61 6.64 -8.98
CA TYR A 142 10.39 5.97 -10.03
C TYR A 142 9.84 4.57 -10.34
N ILE A 143 9.46 4.35 -11.60
CA ILE A 143 8.73 3.15 -12.03
C ILE A 143 9.45 1.85 -11.65
N PRO A 144 10.77 1.69 -11.84
CA PRO A 144 11.47 0.50 -11.37
C PRO A 144 11.34 0.22 -9.86
N ASN A 145 11.35 1.26 -9.02
CA ASN A 145 11.15 1.10 -7.57
C ASN A 145 9.70 0.71 -7.28
N LEU A 146 8.73 1.38 -7.91
CA LEU A 146 7.31 1.04 -7.77
C LEU A 146 7.01 -0.38 -8.25
N MET A 147 7.63 -0.82 -9.34
CA MET A 147 7.53 -2.20 -9.84
C MET A 147 8.10 -3.19 -8.82
N GLN A 148 9.27 -2.90 -8.25
CA GLN A 148 9.84 -3.73 -7.19
C GLN A 148 8.88 -3.82 -5.99
N LYS A 149 8.33 -2.70 -5.52
CA LYS A 149 7.37 -2.69 -4.40
C LYS A 149 6.07 -3.42 -4.71
N THR A 150 5.60 -3.31 -5.95
CA THR A 150 4.43 -4.06 -6.44
C THR A 150 4.67 -5.56 -6.38
N LEU A 151 5.85 -6.02 -6.81
CA LEU A 151 6.23 -7.43 -6.78
C LEU A 151 6.43 -7.93 -5.34
N GLU A 152 7.10 -7.16 -4.48
CA GLU A 152 7.27 -7.46 -3.05
C GLU A 152 5.91 -7.66 -2.38
N LEU A 153 4.99 -6.72 -2.58
CA LEU A 153 3.65 -6.76 -2.01
C LEU A 153 2.80 -7.92 -2.55
N LYS A 154 2.85 -8.18 -3.86
CA LYS A 154 2.18 -9.33 -4.46
C LYS A 154 2.69 -10.65 -3.87
N ASN A 155 4.01 -10.82 -3.83
CA ASN A 155 4.63 -12.03 -3.30
C ASN A 155 4.27 -12.22 -1.83
N PHE A 156 4.20 -11.12 -1.06
CA PHE A 156 3.71 -11.15 0.31
C PHE A 156 2.25 -11.66 0.39
N TYR A 157 1.32 -11.08 -0.37
CA TYR A 157 -0.07 -11.55 -0.40
C TYR A 157 -0.22 -13.00 -0.86
N GLN A 158 0.59 -13.44 -1.83
CA GLN A 158 0.64 -14.83 -2.25
C GLN A 158 1.07 -15.74 -1.09
N ARG A 159 2.04 -15.33 -0.28
CA ARG A 159 2.47 -16.10 0.91
C ARG A 159 1.39 -16.13 1.98
N VAL A 160 0.75 -15.01 2.30
CA VAL A 160 -0.41 -14.92 3.21
C VAL A 160 -1.48 -15.95 2.80
N LYS A 161 -1.80 -16.01 1.51
CA LYS A 161 -2.77 -16.95 0.95
C LYS A 161 -2.29 -18.42 1.01
N ILE A 162 -1.08 -18.71 0.51
CA ILE A 162 -0.52 -20.08 0.44
C ILE A 162 -0.40 -20.70 1.83
N LEU A 163 0.09 -19.92 2.79
CA LEU A 163 0.23 -20.36 4.17
C LEU A 163 -1.10 -20.35 4.93
N ASN A 164 -2.14 -19.73 4.37
CA ASN A 164 -3.43 -19.50 5.00
C ASN A 164 -3.28 -18.87 6.39
N LYS A 165 -2.42 -17.83 6.49
CA LYS A 165 -2.11 -17.12 7.73
C LYS A 165 -2.49 -15.65 7.64
N THR A 166 -2.91 -15.06 8.75
CA THR A 166 -3.05 -13.60 8.87
C THR A 166 -1.70 -12.91 8.87
N TYR A 167 -1.72 -11.58 8.82
CA TYR A 167 -0.53 -10.75 8.95
C TYR A 167 -0.78 -9.55 9.86
N GLU A 168 0.30 -8.88 10.22
CA GLU A 168 0.33 -7.66 11.00
C GLU A 168 0.77 -6.48 10.13
N VAL A 169 0.23 -5.31 10.44
CA VAL A 169 0.53 -4.03 9.80
C VAL A 169 0.72 -2.94 10.85
N PHE A 170 1.84 -2.24 10.77
CA PHE A 170 2.15 -1.10 11.64
C PHE A 170 3.09 -0.11 10.93
N ILE A 171 3.14 1.13 11.42
CA ILE A 171 3.97 2.21 10.86
C ILE A 171 5.06 2.56 11.87
N GLU A 172 6.31 2.69 11.40
CA GLU A 172 7.45 3.22 12.18
C GLU A 172 8.20 4.33 11.43
#